data_AF-A0A537YT00-F1
#
_entry.id   AF-A0A537YT00-F1
#
_cell.length_a   1.000
_cell.length_b   1.000
_cell.length_c   1.000
_cell.angle_alpha   90.00
_cell.angle_beta   90.00
_cell.angle_gamma   90.00
#
_symmetry.space_group_name_H-M   'P 1'
#
loop_
_entity.id
_entity.type
_entity.pdbx_description
1 polymer ?
#
loop_
_entity_poly.entity_id
_entity_poly.type
_entity_poly.pdbx_seq_one_letter_code
_entity_poly.pdbx_strand_id
1 'polypeptide(L)'
;HEMRIMREEIFGPVLPIVVVDSEQEAIDLANDSEFGLGASVWTKDRQRGARIARRIESGMVWVNDHSFSHGACQCAWGGVKDSGLDRSHSKFGFYECVNIKMNAWEPGLTRDFWWHPYDQTLGEAVKASAKILYGKGETRAKALREGAGPLLKIGRRTLQKRR
;
A
#
# COMPACT_ATOMS: atom_id res chain seq x y z
N HIS A 1 -18.97 27.25 -2.17
CA HIS A 1 -17.83 26.95 -3.06
C HIS A 1 -18.26 26.83 -4.54
N GLU A 2 -19.43 27.29 -4.96
CA GLU A 2 -19.96 26.99 -6.32
C GLU A 2 -19.55 27.99 -7.42
N MET A 3 -18.84 29.06 -7.08
CA MET A 3 -18.38 30.04 -8.07
C MET A 3 -17.34 29.42 -9.01
N ARG A 4 -17.39 29.77 -10.30
CA ARG A 4 -16.46 29.24 -11.32
C ARG A 4 -14.98 29.38 -10.92
N ILE A 5 -14.61 30.51 -10.32
CA ILE A 5 -13.23 30.79 -9.84
C ILE A 5 -12.74 29.84 -8.74
N MET A 6 -13.64 29.13 -8.07
CA MET A 6 -13.30 28.14 -7.04
C MET A 6 -13.22 26.71 -7.59
N ARG A 7 -13.84 26.45 -8.76
CA ARG A 7 -13.95 25.11 -9.36
C ARG A 7 -12.92 24.89 -10.47
N GLU A 8 -12.55 25.94 -11.18
CA GLU A 8 -11.55 25.90 -12.25
C GLU A 8 -10.19 26.38 -11.75
N GLU A 9 -9.12 25.82 -12.31
CA GLU A 9 -7.76 26.25 -11.98
C GLU A 9 -7.50 27.66 -12.50
N ILE A 10 -7.12 28.58 -11.60
CA ILE A 10 -6.98 30.01 -11.91
C ILE A 10 -5.77 30.27 -12.83
N PHE A 11 -4.65 29.59 -12.59
CA PHE A 11 -3.38 29.77 -13.32
C PHE A 11 -3.00 31.24 -13.57
N GLY A 12 -3.28 32.10 -12.58
CA GLY A 12 -3.17 33.55 -12.69
C GLY A 12 -3.05 34.22 -11.33
N PRO A 13 -2.84 35.54 -11.28
CA PRO A 13 -2.47 36.27 -10.06
C PRO A 13 -3.68 36.61 -9.17
N VAL A 14 -4.62 35.67 -9.00
CA VAL A 14 -5.83 35.85 -8.19
C VAL A 14 -5.90 34.74 -7.15
N LEU A 15 -6.13 35.12 -5.88
CA LEU A 15 -6.27 34.20 -4.76
C LEU A 15 -7.62 34.41 -4.07
N PRO A 16 -8.63 33.55 -4.32
CA PRO A 16 -9.92 33.66 -3.65
C PRO A 16 -9.79 33.26 -2.18
N ILE A 17 -10.56 33.91 -1.31
CA ILE A 17 -10.60 33.63 0.12
C ILE A 17 -12.01 33.15 0.46
N VAL A 18 -12.08 31.97 1.09
CA VAL A 18 -13.32 31.41 1.64
C VAL A 18 -13.18 31.33 3.15
N VAL A 19 -14.12 31.94 3.86
CA VAL A 19 -14.22 31.80 5.33
C VAL A 19 -15.03 30.55 5.63
N VAL A 20 -14.57 29.78 6.61
CA VAL A 20 -15.24 28.57 7.10
C VAL A 20 -15.45 28.68 8.60
N ASP A 21 -16.45 27.96 9.11
CA ASP A 21 -16.78 27.96 10.53
C ASP A 21 -16.03 26.88 11.31
N SER A 22 -15.41 25.92 10.60
CA SER A 22 -14.69 24.82 11.24
C SER A 22 -13.52 24.27 10.44
N GLU A 23 -12.62 23.57 11.14
CA GLU A 23 -11.54 22.80 10.52
C GLU A 23 -12.09 21.67 9.62
N GLN A 24 -13.21 21.07 10.01
CA GLN A 24 -13.84 20.00 9.24
C GLN A 24 -14.31 20.52 7.88
N GLU A 25 -15.02 21.64 7.90
CA GLU A 25 -15.50 22.31 6.68
C GLU A 25 -14.34 22.72 5.76
N ALA A 26 -13.23 23.25 6.30
CA ALA A 26 -12.04 23.54 5.49
C ALA A 26 -11.50 22.30 4.76
N ILE A 27 -11.46 21.15 5.45
CA ILE A 27 -10.97 19.90 4.87
C ILE A 27 -11.95 19.39 3.81
N ASP A 28 -13.25 19.45 4.08
CA ASP A 28 -14.27 18.99 3.15
C ASP A 28 -14.27 19.83 1.87
N LEU A 29 -14.17 21.16 2.00
CA LEU A 29 -14.04 22.06 0.85
C LEU A 29 -12.72 21.87 0.09
N ALA A 30 -11.60 21.64 0.77
CA ALA A 30 -10.34 21.37 0.11
C ALA A 30 -10.38 20.04 -0.67
N ASN A 31 -11.05 19.03 -0.13
CA ASN A 31 -11.18 17.71 -0.75
C ASN A 31 -12.25 17.66 -1.84
N ASP A 32 -13.20 18.61 -1.89
CA ASP A 32 -14.17 18.77 -2.98
C ASP A 32 -13.55 19.20 -4.33
N SER A 33 -12.27 19.63 -4.32
CA SER A 33 -11.51 19.90 -5.53
C SER A 33 -11.26 18.62 -6.34
N GLU A 34 -11.46 18.71 -7.66
CA GLU A 34 -11.11 17.67 -8.65
C GLU A 34 -9.59 17.51 -8.78
N PHE A 35 -8.83 18.56 -8.45
CA PHE A 35 -7.38 18.58 -8.45
C PHE A 35 -6.79 18.31 -7.07
N GLY A 36 -5.62 17.69 -7.02
CA GLY A 36 -4.92 17.28 -5.82
C GLY A 36 -3.40 17.20 -5.99
N LEU A 37 -2.78 18.19 -6.63
CA LEU A 37 -1.31 18.23 -6.78
C LEU A 37 -0.63 18.55 -5.44
N GLY A 38 -1.00 19.70 -4.86
CA GLY A 38 -0.37 20.25 -3.67
C GLY A 38 -1.35 21.05 -2.82
N ALA A 39 -1.16 21.06 -1.51
CA ALA A 39 -1.93 21.89 -0.58
C ALA A 39 -1.03 22.48 0.52
N SER A 40 -1.46 23.57 1.15
CA SER A 40 -0.73 24.17 2.27
C SER A 40 -1.63 24.38 3.47
N VAL A 41 -1.08 24.13 4.66
CA VAL A 41 -1.73 24.38 5.95
C VAL A 41 -0.90 25.37 6.73
N TRP A 42 -1.49 26.50 7.11
CA TRP A 42 -0.80 27.57 7.84
C TRP A 42 -1.33 27.67 9.27
N THR A 43 -0.49 27.40 10.26
CA THR A 43 -0.87 27.36 11.68
C THR A 43 0.33 27.45 12.60
N LYS A 44 0.15 28.05 13.79
CA LYS A 44 1.15 28.03 14.87
C LYS A 44 1.19 26.69 15.61
N ASP A 45 0.10 25.92 15.58
CA ASP A 45 0.02 24.60 16.20
C ASP A 45 0.50 23.52 15.21
N ARG A 46 1.70 23.01 15.45
CA ARG A 46 2.32 21.94 14.66
C ARG A 46 1.49 20.66 14.63
N GLN A 47 0.89 20.26 15.75
CA GLN A 47 0.10 19.03 15.80
C GLN A 47 -1.18 19.19 15.00
N ARG A 48 -1.84 20.35 15.09
CA ARG A 48 -2.99 20.69 14.25
C ARG A 48 -2.62 20.67 12.78
N GLY A 49 -1.51 21.30 12.39
CA GLY A 49 -1.03 21.30 11.01
C GLY A 49 -0.83 19.89 10.47
N ALA A 50 -0.17 19.01 11.24
CA ALA A 50 0.03 17.62 10.86
C ALA A 50 -1.27 16.81 10.79
N ARG A 51 -2.26 17.08 11.66
CA ARG A 51 -3.58 16.42 11.61
C ARG A 51 -4.35 16.81 10.37
N ILE A 52 -4.42 18.10 10.05
CA ILE A 52 -5.10 18.59 8.84
C ILE A 52 -4.40 18.03 7.60
N ALA A 53 -3.07 18.12 7.53
CA ALA A 53 -2.31 17.69 6.37
C ALA A 53 -2.51 16.22 6.00
N ARG A 54 -2.72 15.32 6.97
CA ARG A 54 -3.02 13.90 6.72
C ARG A 54 -4.41 13.64 6.14
N ARG A 55 -5.32 14.61 6.28
CA ARG A 55 -6.73 14.49 5.88
C ARG A 55 -7.02 15.16 4.54
N ILE A 56 -6.11 16.01 4.06
CA ILE A 56 -6.22 16.62 2.74
C ILE A 56 -5.80 15.59 1.69
N GLU A 57 -6.66 15.38 0.71
CA GLU A 57 -6.44 14.48 -0.43
C GLU A 57 -5.61 15.18 -1.51
N SER A 58 -4.30 15.23 -1.28
CA SER A 58 -3.34 15.86 -2.18
C SER A 58 -2.07 15.03 -2.24
N GLY A 59 -1.39 15.10 -3.37
CA GLY A 59 -0.10 14.46 -3.59
C GLY A 59 0.98 14.95 -2.63
N MET A 60 0.97 16.25 -2.33
CA MET A 60 1.85 16.91 -1.36
C MET A 60 1.06 17.84 -0.46
N VAL A 61 1.46 17.93 0.81
CA VAL A 61 0.94 18.94 1.73
C VAL A 61 2.08 19.57 2.51
N TRP A 62 2.15 20.91 2.51
CA TRP A 62 3.14 21.68 3.23
C TRP A 62 2.52 22.34 4.46
N VAL A 63 3.22 22.31 5.59
CA VAL A 63 2.78 23.01 6.81
C VAL A 63 3.68 24.22 7.01
N ASN A 64 3.08 25.43 7.00
CA ASN A 64 3.76 26.72 7.07
C ASN A 64 4.75 27.02 5.93
N ASP A 65 4.49 26.45 4.75
CA ASP A 65 5.25 26.70 3.53
C ASP A 65 4.37 26.38 2.30
N HIS A 66 4.86 26.65 1.10
CA HIS A 66 4.19 26.31 -0.15
C HIS A 66 5.21 25.99 -1.26
N SER A 67 5.06 24.85 -1.91
CA SER A 67 5.79 24.45 -3.12
C SER A 67 7.33 24.33 -3.03
N PHE A 68 7.96 24.54 -1.87
CA PHE A 68 9.43 24.45 -1.75
C PHE A 68 9.99 23.08 -2.19
N SER A 69 9.21 22.01 -2.01
CA SER A 69 9.67 20.65 -2.31
C SER A 69 9.89 20.39 -3.80
N HIS A 70 9.46 21.30 -4.68
CA HIS A 70 9.76 21.19 -6.12
C HIS A 70 11.26 21.33 -6.37
N GLY A 71 11.94 22.23 -5.65
CA GLY A 71 13.39 22.42 -5.74
C GLY A 71 14.21 21.39 -4.95
N ALA A 72 13.55 20.50 -4.21
CA ALA A 72 14.18 19.50 -3.37
C ALA A 72 13.99 18.10 -3.98
N CYS A 73 14.89 17.69 -4.87
CA CYS A 73 14.80 16.43 -5.63
C CYS A 73 14.66 15.16 -4.76
N GLN A 74 14.97 15.22 -3.47
CA GLN A 74 14.77 14.13 -2.52
C GLN A 74 13.31 13.95 -2.08
N CYS A 75 12.48 14.99 -2.19
CA CYS A 75 11.07 14.98 -1.84
C CYS A 75 10.25 14.40 -3.00
N ALA A 76 9.35 13.46 -2.71
CA ALA A 76 8.45 12.93 -3.73
C ALA A 76 7.54 14.04 -4.25
N TRP A 77 7.35 14.08 -5.57
CA TRP A 77 6.51 15.05 -6.26
C TRP A 77 5.50 14.32 -7.14
N GLY A 78 4.28 14.84 -7.27
CA GLY A 78 3.23 14.22 -8.05
C GLY A 78 1.89 14.25 -7.32
N GLY A 79 0.81 14.31 -8.10
CA GLY A 79 -0.53 14.54 -7.60
C GLY A 79 -1.33 13.28 -7.27
N VAL A 80 -2.61 13.50 -7.02
CA VAL A 80 -3.69 12.52 -7.00
C VAL A 80 -4.89 13.12 -7.75
N LYS A 81 -5.95 12.32 -7.95
CA LYS A 81 -7.15 12.73 -8.71
C LYS A 81 -6.78 13.15 -10.13
N ASP A 82 -7.36 14.24 -10.63
CA ASP A 82 -7.09 14.73 -11.98
C ASP A 82 -5.73 15.44 -12.10
N SER A 83 -4.98 15.56 -11.00
CA SER A 83 -3.59 16.05 -11.01
C SER A 83 -2.54 14.98 -11.32
N GLY A 84 -2.96 13.73 -11.57
CA GLY A 84 -2.09 12.63 -11.99
C GLY A 84 -1.99 11.49 -10.97
N LEU A 85 -1.30 10.42 -11.35
CA LEU A 85 -1.20 9.17 -10.59
C LEU A 85 0.23 8.91 -10.08
N ASP A 86 1.22 9.18 -10.93
CA ASP A 86 2.59 8.76 -10.69
C ASP A 86 3.37 9.77 -9.83
N ARG A 87 4.60 9.37 -9.47
CA ARG A 87 5.52 10.22 -8.73
C ARG A 87 6.76 10.51 -9.54
N SER A 88 7.20 11.74 -9.51
CA SER A 88 8.55 12.18 -9.88
C SER A 88 9.35 12.49 -8.62
N HIS A 89 10.66 12.70 -8.80
CA HIS A 89 11.61 12.94 -7.71
C HIS A 89 11.70 11.79 -6.68
N SER A 90 12.66 11.91 -5.76
CA SER A 90 12.96 10.89 -4.76
C SER A 90 13.29 9.52 -5.37
N LYS A 91 13.36 8.50 -4.50
CA LYS A 91 13.44 7.10 -4.95
C LYS A 91 12.18 6.64 -5.68
N PHE A 92 11.04 7.27 -5.42
CA PHE A 92 9.75 6.88 -6.00
C PHE A 92 9.70 7.21 -7.49
N GLY A 93 10.11 8.41 -7.90
CA GLY A 93 10.23 8.75 -9.32
C GLY A 93 11.34 7.99 -10.03
N PHE A 94 12.40 7.60 -9.33
CA PHE A 94 13.38 6.68 -9.92
C PHE A 94 12.78 5.30 -10.21
N TYR A 95 11.90 4.81 -9.34
CA TYR A 95 11.22 3.53 -9.53
C TYR A 95 10.24 3.51 -10.70
N GLU A 96 9.65 4.65 -11.08
CA GLU A 96 8.83 4.76 -12.30
C GLU A 96 9.64 4.56 -13.59
N CYS A 97 10.94 4.90 -13.56
CA CYS A 97 11.83 4.83 -14.72
C CYS A 97 12.58 3.48 -14.86
N VAL A 98 12.31 2.50 -14.00
CA VAL A 98 13.03 1.22 -14.00
C VAL A 98 12.08 0.03 -13.93
N ASN A 99 12.54 -1.10 -14.46
CA ASN A 99 11.85 -2.37 -14.29
C ASN A 99 12.29 -3.04 -12.97
N ILE A 100 11.41 -3.09 -11.97
CA ILE A 100 11.67 -3.80 -10.71
C ILE A 100 11.61 -5.32 -10.97
N LYS A 101 12.78 -5.96 -11.04
CA LYS A 101 12.89 -7.40 -11.27
C LYS A 101 13.02 -8.16 -9.95
N MET A 102 12.05 -9.03 -9.67
CA MET A 102 12.18 -10.04 -8.62
C MET A 102 13.05 -11.19 -9.13
N ASN A 103 14.16 -11.45 -8.44
CA ASN A 103 15.03 -12.59 -8.71
C ASN A 103 15.03 -13.49 -7.47
N ALA A 104 14.58 -14.73 -7.63
CA ALA A 104 14.55 -15.72 -6.56
C ALA A 104 15.55 -16.83 -6.85
N TRP A 105 16.30 -17.20 -5.83
CA TRP A 105 17.12 -18.40 -5.85
C TRP A 105 16.59 -19.38 -4.81
N GLU A 106 16.17 -20.55 -5.28
CA GLU A 106 15.72 -21.65 -4.44
C GLU A 106 16.82 -22.71 -4.42
N PRO A 107 17.56 -22.88 -3.30
CA PRO A 107 18.71 -23.80 -3.23
C PRO A 107 18.31 -25.29 -3.32
N GLY A 108 17.00 -25.58 -3.37
CA GLY A 108 16.46 -26.90 -3.68
C GLY A 108 16.96 -28.01 -2.76
N LEU A 109 17.19 -27.72 -1.47
CA LEU A 109 17.62 -28.76 -0.50
C LEU A 109 16.60 -29.89 -0.42
N THR A 110 15.33 -29.57 -0.66
CA THR A 110 14.23 -30.50 -0.75
C THR A 110 13.44 -30.27 -2.02
N ARG A 111 12.68 -31.29 -2.44
CA ARG A 111 11.73 -31.17 -3.54
C ARG A 111 10.47 -30.47 -3.04
N ASP A 112 10.11 -29.40 -3.73
CA ASP A 112 8.87 -28.68 -3.47
C ASP A 112 7.64 -29.55 -3.55
N PHE A 113 6.83 -29.50 -2.50
CA PHE A 113 5.56 -30.20 -2.47
C PHE A 113 4.49 -29.50 -3.33
N TRP A 114 4.72 -28.24 -3.69
CA TRP A 114 3.81 -27.44 -4.50
C TRP A 114 4.04 -27.62 -6.01
N TRP A 115 5.08 -28.35 -6.42
CA TRP A 115 5.28 -28.75 -7.82
C TRP A 115 4.80 -30.19 -8.09
N HIS A 116 4.27 -30.43 -9.28
CA HIS A 116 3.84 -31.76 -9.75
C HIS A 116 4.89 -32.87 -9.53
N PRO A 117 4.46 -34.12 -9.26
CA PRO A 117 3.08 -34.59 -9.33
C PRO A 117 2.29 -34.41 -8.04
N TYR A 118 0.99 -34.12 -8.20
CA TYR A 118 0.03 -34.09 -7.11
C TYR A 118 -0.70 -35.42 -7.03
N ASP A 119 -0.83 -35.95 -5.82
CA ASP A 119 -1.61 -37.14 -5.55
C ASP A 119 -2.53 -36.93 -4.35
N GLN A 120 -3.40 -37.91 -4.10
CA GLN A 120 -4.33 -37.84 -2.97
C GLN A 120 -3.59 -37.71 -1.64
N THR A 121 -2.42 -38.34 -1.49
CA THR A 121 -1.56 -38.24 -0.31
C THR A 121 -1.17 -36.79 -0.02
N LEU A 122 -0.78 -36.03 -1.04
CA LEU A 122 -0.45 -34.61 -0.90
C LEU A 122 -1.68 -33.79 -0.50
N GLY A 123 -2.83 -34.03 -1.14
CA GLY A 123 -4.08 -33.35 -0.80
C GLY A 123 -4.51 -33.60 0.65
N GLU A 124 -4.37 -34.83 1.13
CA GLU A 124 -4.63 -35.21 2.53
C GLU A 124 -3.63 -34.55 3.48
N ALA A 125 -2.34 -34.51 3.13
CA ALA A 125 -1.31 -33.84 3.90
C ALA A 125 -1.57 -32.33 4.04
N VAL A 126 -1.91 -31.64 2.94
CA VAL A 126 -2.23 -30.19 2.96
C VAL A 126 -3.49 -29.92 3.79
N LYS A 127 -4.55 -30.72 3.64
CA LYS A 127 -5.78 -30.60 4.46
C LYS A 127 -5.50 -30.87 5.94
N ALA A 128 -4.67 -31.85 6.26
CA ALA A 128 -4.24 -32.12 7.63
C ALA A 128 -3.44 -30.96 8.21
N SER A 129 -2.45 -30.43 7.47
CA SER A 129 -1.67 -29.24 7.87
C SER A 129 -2.56 -28.05 8.15
N ALA A 130 -3.53 -27.75 7.28
CA ALA A 130 -4.48 -26.65 7.48
C ALA A 130 -5.32 -26.85 8.76
N LYS A 131 -5.83 -28.06 9.02
CA LYS A 131 -6.58 -28.38 10.24
C LYS A 131 -5.71 -28.39 11.50
N ILE A 132 -4.42 -28.69 11.39
CA ILE A 132 -3.47 -28.64 12.51
C ILE A 132 -3.12 -27.19 12.86
N LEU A 133 -2.91 -26.34 11.85
CA LEU A 133 -2.54 -24.94 12.03
C LEU A 133 -3.72 -24.07 12.48
N TYR A 134 -4.90 -24.29 11.90
CA TYR A 134 -6.06 -23.42 12.08
C TYR A 134 -7.25 -24.09 12.80
N GLY A 135 -7.21 -25.40 13.02
CA GLY A 135 -8.26 -26.11 13.75
C GLY A 135 -8.18 -25.89 15.26
N LYS A 136 -9.34 -26.00 15.93
CA LYS A 136 -9.47 -25.86 17.39
C LYS A 136 -9.79 -27.19 18.05
N GLY A 137 -9.32 -27.36 19.30
CA GLY A 137 -9.68 -28.48 20.19
C GLY A 137 -9.55 -29.86 19.53
N GLU A 138 -10.65 -30.62 19.55
CA GLU A 138 -10.71 -31.99 19.02
C GLU A 138 -10.39 -32.08 17.53
N THR A 139 -10.74 -31.05 16.74
CA THR A 139 -10.46 -31.05 15.29
C THR A 139 -8.95 -31.04 15.03
N ARG A 140 -8.19 -30.31 15.87
CA ARG A 140 -6.73 -30.26 15.79
C ARG A 140 -6.10 -31.58 16.23
N ALA A 141 -6.57 -32.15 17.35
CA ALA A 141 -6.07 -33.43 17.87
C ALA A 141 -6.33 -34.59 16.92
N LYS A 142 -7.53 -34.61 16.31
CA LYS A 142 -7.93 -35.60 15.29
C LYS A 142 -7.09 -35.45 14.02
N ALA A 143 -6.90 -34.22 13.54
CA ALA A 143 -6.06 -33.95 12.37
C ALA A 143 -4.59 -34.34 12.61
N LEU A 144 -4.08 -34.25 13.83
CA LEU A 144 -2.73 -34.68 14.18
C LEU A 144 -2.57 -36.21 14.09
N ARG A 145 -3.58 -36.96 14.53
CA ARG A 145 -3.58 -38.44 14.48
C ARG A 145 -3.80 -38.96 13.06
N GLU A 146 -4.80 -38.44 12.36
CA GLU A 146 -5.19 -38.90 11.02
C GLU A 146 -4.24 -38.37 9.93
N GLY A 147 -3.65 -37.20 10.14
CA GLY A 147 -2.72 -36.56 9.21
C GLY A 147 -1.29 -37.06 9.28
N ALA A 148 -0.90 -37.79 10.34
CA ALA A 148 0.50 -38.21 10.56
C ALA A 148 1.06 -39.06 9.40
N GLY A 149 0.27 -40.00 8.88
CA GLY A 149 0.67 -40.88 7.78
C GLY A 149 0.93 -40.12 6.46
N PRO A 150 -0.04 -39.34 5.94
CA PRO A 150 0.15 -38.51 4.77
C PRO A 150 1.30 -37.49 4.92
N LEU A 151 1.42 -36.84 6.08
CA LEU A 151 2.49 -35.86 6.35
C LEU A 151 3.89 -36.50 6.32
N LEU A 152 4.06 -37.68 6.94
CA LEU A 152 5.34 -38.41 6.92
C LEU A 152 5.71 -38.88 5.51
N LYS A 153 4.72 -39.35 4.72
CA LYS A 153 4.95 -39.76 3.33
C LYS A 153 5.38 -38.59 2.45
N ILE A 154 4.74 -37.42 2.58
CA ILE A 154 5.15 -36.21 1.84
C ILE A 154 6.50 -35.72 2.32
N GLY A 155 6.76 -35.65 3.63
CA GLY A 155 8.06 -35.26 4.18
C GLY A 155 9.20 -36.13 3.63
N ARG A 156 9.01 -37.46 3.58
CA ARG A 156 9.99 -38.38 2.97
C ARG A 156 10.19 -38.13 1.48
N ARG A 157 9.12 -37.88 0.71
CA ARG A 157 9.20 -37.57 -0.73
C ARG A 157 9.91 -36.24 -0.99
N THR A 158 9.65 -35.23 -0.17
CA THR A 158 10.28 -33.91 -0.22
C THR A 158 11.77 -33.99 0.10
N LEU A 159 12.20 -34.88 1.01
CA LEU A 159 13.61 -35.11 1.31
C LEU A 159 14.34 -36.01 0.29
N GLN A 160 13.62 -36.81 -0.48
CA GLN A 160 14.19 -37.66 -1.54
C GLN A 160 14.50 -36.85 -2.80
N LYS A 161 15.64 -36.16 -2.80
CA LYS A 161 16.16 -35.47 -3.99
C LYS A 161 16.57 -36.50 -5.04
N ARG A 162 15.86 -36.61 -6.17
CA ARG A 162 16.40 -37.30 -7.36
C ARG A 162 17.49 -36.39 -7.93
N ARG A 163 18.73 -36.90 -7.96
CA ARG A 163 19.79 -36.33 -8.80
C ARG A 163 19.41 -36.45 -10.26
#